data_AF-A0A968XCF7-F1
#
_entry.id   AF-A0A968XCF7-F1
#
_cell.length_a   1.000
_cell.length_b   1.000
_cell.length_c   1.000
_cell.angle_alpha   90.00
_cell.angle_beta   90.00
_cell.angle_gamma   90.00
#
_symmetry.space_group_name_H-M   'P 1'
#
loop_
_entity.id
_entity.type
_entity.pdbx_description
1 polymer ?
#
loop_
_entity_poly.entity_id
_entity_poly.type
_entity_poly.pdbx_seq_one_letter_code
_entity_poly.pdbx_strand_id
1 'polypeptide(L)'
;MVAIAALGVLDTAYITYEKLSAAQSSLCTAGCSTVLSSSYATVFGLPLGLFGLGAYGVVLLLAGVPLLKQEDPEVQEQRSQQTGFALFLVTAAMALFSGYLMYVLATDIQAVCYFCIASAIFSVSLLVLSLVSQREKLTELIFPGAITAMVTLVGAIALFTPSAQGMVPGATAIGDTSGNTFFYVNTPSSDAETQLAEHLKAIDAKMYGAYWCPHCCEQKRLFGATAMKQLKYVECGEGGQNAQVDTCRDLAPVIEKATGEKFGFPTWEINGQFYSGRQPLTELARLSDYKGPQNFQNTFGICPSP
;
A
#
# COMPACT_ATOMS: atom_id res chain seq x y z
N MET A 1 -8.88 -26.28 12.27
CA MET A 1 -7.66 -25.46 12.02
C MET A 1 -7.06 -25.75 10.65
N VAL A 2 -6.66 -26.99 10.34
CA VAL A 2 -6.04 -27.37 9.05
C VAL A 2 -6.84 -26.89 7.82
N ALA A 3 -8.15 -27.16 7.77
CA ALA A 3 -8.99 -26.74 6.64
C ALA A 3 -9.01 -25.20 6.44
N ILE A 4 -9.15 -24.43 7.52
CA ILE A 4 -9.16 -22.96 7.46
C ILE A 4 -7.79 -22.43 7.05
N ALA A 5 -6.70 -23.03 7.56
CA ALA A 5 -5.34 -22.65 7.19
C ALA A 5 -5.06 -22.94 5.70
N ALA A 6 -5.53 -24.07 5.17
CA ALA A 6 -5.41 -24.39 3.74
C ALA A 6 -6.19 -23.40 2.86
N LEU A 7 -7.41 -23.01 3.25
CA LEU A 7 -8.16 -21.97 2.55
C LEU A 7 -7.44 -20.61 2.61
N GLY A 8 -6.86 -20.24 3.76
CA GLY A 8 -6.05 -19.04 3.89
C GLY A 8 -4.79 -19.04 3.04
N VAL A 9 -4.13 -20.19 2.88
CA VAL A 9 -3.00 -20.38 1.96
C VAL A 9 -3.44 -20.14 0.51
N LEU A 10 -4.57 -20.72 0.09
CA LEU A 10 -5.09 -20.53 -1.27
C LEU A 10 -5.46 -19.07 -1.55
N ASP A 11 -6.15 -18.43 -0.61
CA ASP A 11 -6.54 -17.02 -0.67
C ASP A 11 -5.32 -16.09 -0.79
N THR A 12 -4.35 -16.25 0.10
CA THR A 12 -3.13 -15.44 0.10
C THR A 12 -2.19 -15.71 -1.08
N ALA A 13 -2.16 -16.95 -1.58
CA ALA A 13 -1.44 -17.29 -2.82
C ALA A 13 -2.07 -16.60 -4.03
N TYR A 14 -3.41 -16.57 -4.10
CA TYR A 14 -4.14 -15.95 -5.21
C TYR A 14 -3.89 -14.43 -5.27
N ILE A 15 -4.08 -13.70 -4.17
CA ILE A 15 -3.82 -12.24 -4.15
C ILE A 15 -2.35 -11.90 -4.41
N THR A 16 -1.43 -12.79 -4.04
CA THR A 16 0.00 -12.63 -4.33
C THR A 16 0.26 -12.78 -5.83
N TYR A 17 -0.36 -13.78 -6.46
CA TYR A 17 -0.27 -14.01 -7.90
C TYR A 17 -0.83 -12.83 -8.69
N GLU A 18 -2.02 -12.32 -8.34
CA GLU A 18 -2.63 -11.16 -9.00
C GLU A 18 -1.73 -9.92 -8.91
N LYS A 19 -1.13 -9.67 -7.74
CA LYS A 19 -0.20 -8.56 -7.55
C LYS A 19 1.09 -8.69 -8.38
N LEU A 20 1.63 -9.90 -8.53
CA LEU A 20 2.87 -10.15 -9.28
C LEU A 20 2.66 -10.20 -10.79
N SER A 21 1.52 -10.73 -11.24
CA SER A 21 1.21 -10.87 -12.66
C SER A 21 0.67 -9.59 -13.29
N ALA A 22 0.38 -8.56 -12.47
CA ALA A 22 -0.37 -7.37 -12.88
C ALA A 22 -1.68 -7.71 -13.62
N ALA A 23 -2.17 -8.94 -13.45
CA ALA A 23 -3.38 -9.41 -14.09
C ALA A 23 -4.57 -8.77 -13.38
N GLN A 24 -5.46 -8.14 -14.14
CA GLN A 24 -6.74 -7.67 -13.64
C GLN A 24 -7.77 -8.77 -13.94
N SER A 25 -7.82 -9.79 -13.09
CA SER A 25 -8.84 -10.82 -13.22
C SER A 25 -10.23 -10.27 -12.90
N SER A 26 -11.27 -10.85 -13.51
CA SER A 26 -12.67 -10.48 -13.25
C SER A 26 -13.14 -10.79 -11.82
N LEU A 27 -12.39 -11.59 -11.07
CA LEU A 27 -12.67 -11.94 -9.67
C LEU A 27 -12.32 -10.80 -8.70
N CYS A 28 -11.32 -9.99 -9.01
CA CYS A 28 -10.88 -8.84 -8.22
C CYS A 28 -11.53 -7.57 -8.82
N THR A 29 -12.84 -7.42 -8.62
CA THR A 29 -13.62 -6.26 -9.10
C THR A 29 -13.25 -4.96 -8.38
N ALA A 30 -13.79 -3.84 -8.87
CA ALA A 30 -13.56 -2.48 -8.38
C ALA A 30 -13.57 -2.40 -6.84
N GLY A 31 -12.38 -2.17 -6.27
CA GLY A 31 -12.14 -2.09 -4.81
C GLY A 31 -10.95 -2.95 -4.37
N CYS A 32 -10.89 -4.20 -4.83
CA CYS A 32 -9.78 -5.13 -4.55
C CYS A 32 -8.48 -4.64 -5.20
N SER A 33 -8.53 -4.18 -6.46
CA SER A 33 -7.39 -3.57 -7.16
C SER A 33 -6.89 -2.29 -6.49
N THR A 34 -7.80 -1.44 -5.99
CA THR A 34 -7.45 -0.24 -5.21
C THR A 34 -6.67 -0.61 -3.96
N VAL A 35 -7.12 -1.61 -3.20
CA VAL A 35 -6.40 -2.09 -2.00
C VAL A 35 -5.03 -2.69 -2.38
N LEU A 36 -4.95 -3.52 -3.42
CA LEU A 36 -3.69 -4.18 -3.82
C LEU A 36 -2.66 -3.22 -4.41
N SER A 37 -3.10 -2.10 -4.99
CA SER A 37 -2.25 -1.02 -5.49
C SER A 37 -1.84 0.00 -4.41
N SER A 38 -2.43 -0.09 -3.20
CA SER A 38 -2.08 0.79 -2.08
C SER A 38 -0.67 0.49 -1.53
N SER A 39 -0.11 1.46 -0.80
CA SER A 39 1.15 1.30 -0.08
C SER A 39 1.10 0.18 0.97
N TYR A 40 -0.06 -0.03 1.59
CA TYR A 40 -0.28 -1.07 2.61
C TYR A 40 -0.16 -2.50 2.05
N ALA A 41 -0.30 -2.67 0.74
CA ALA A 41 -0.19 -3.98 0.10
C ALA A 41 1.27 -4.41 -0.16
N THR A 42 2.27 -3.61 0.23
CA THR A 42 3.69 -3.96 0.15
C THR A 42 4.40 -3.75 1.48
N VAL A 43 5.25 -4.69 1.87
CA VAL A 43 6.12 -4.61 3.06
C VAL A 43 7.54 -4.94 2.61
N PHE A 44 8.50 -4.05 2.86
CA PHE A 44 9.89 -4.15 2.36
C PHE A 44 10.01 -4.38 0.84
N GLY A 45 9.08 -3.82 0.05
CA GLY A 45 9.04 -4.01 -1.41
C GLY A 45 8.44 -5.34 -1.87
N LEU A 46 8.09 -6.24 -0.94
CA LEU A 46 7.43 -7.51 -1.24
C LEU A 46 5.91 -7.42 -1.06
N PRO A 47 5.11 -8.12 -1.87
CA PRO A 47 3.66 -8.23 -1.68
C PRO A 47 3.31 -8.70 -0.27
N LEU A 48 2.39 -8.00 0.40
CA LEU A 48 1.91 -8.38 1.73
C LEU A 48 1.35 -9.81 1.75
N GLY A 49 0.73 -10.24 0.65
CA GLY A 49 0.20 -11.59 0.49
C GLY A 49 1.24 -12.70 0.71
N LEU A 50 2.54 -12.46 0.41
CA LEU A 50 3.60 -13.43 0.68
C LEU A 50 3.79 -13.68 2.18
N PHE A 51 3.68 -12.64 3.00
CA PHE A 51 3.77 -12.78 4.45
C PHE A 51 2.54 -13.50 5.01
N GLY A 52 1.34 -13.22 4.45
CA GLY A 52 0.13 -13.96 4.74
C GLY A 52 0.25 -15.45 4.40
N LEU A 53 0.79 -15.77 3.22
CA LEU A 53 1.05 -17.14 2.76
C LEU A 53 1.97 -17.89 3.73
N GLY A 54 3.06 -17.23 4.15
CA GLY A 54 3.98 -17.76 5.16
C GLY A 54 3.28 -18.02 6.50
N ALA A 55 2.48 -17.06 6.98
CA ALA A 55 1.78 -17.18 8.25
C ALA A 55 0.73 -18.32 8.26
N TYR A 56 -0.13 -18.40 7.24
CA TYR A 56 -1.08 -19.51 7.11
C TYR A 56 -0.37 -20.85 6.88
N GLY A 57 0.77 -20.86 6.17
CA GLY A 57 1.61 -22.04 6.01
C GLY A 57 2.19 -22.55 7.34
N VAL A 58 2.65 -21.65 8.21
CA VAL A 58 3.11 -22.00 9.57
C VAL A 58 1.98 -22.61 10.39
N VAL A 59 0.78 -22.01 10.37
CA VAL A 59 -0.38 -22.58 11.07
C VAL A 59 -0.76 -23.95 10.51
N LEU A 60 -0.71 -24.13 9.18
CA LEU A 60 -1.00 -25.40 8.52
C LEU A 60 -0.01 -26.48 8.95
N LEU A 61 1.29 -26.16 9.04
CA LEU A 61 2.33 -27.07 9.51
C LEU A 61 2.15 -27.42 10.99
N LEU A 62 1.97 -26.41 11.86
CA LEU A 62 1.82 -26.61 13.30
C LEU A 62 0.56 -27.42 13.63
N ALA A 63 -0.54 -27.23 12.90
CA ALA A 63 -1.78 -27.97 13.11
C ALA A 63 -1.78 -29.34 12.38
N GLY A 64 -1.05 -29.49 11.28
CA GLY A 64 -1.06 -30.68 10.44
C GLY A 64 -0.03 -31.75 10.84
N VAL A 65 1.17 -31.34 11.25
CA VAL A 65 2.26 -32.28 11.63
C VAL A 65 1.85 -33.26 12.74
N PRO A 66 1.17 -32.83 13.83
CA PRO A 66 0.74 -33.74 14.89
C PRO A 66 -0.27 -34.80 14.43
N LEU A 67 -0.99 -34.57 13.32
CA LEU A 67 -1.96 -35.53 12.76
C LEU A 67 -1.29 -36.61 11.90
N LEU A 68 -0.09 -36.35 11.38
CA LEU A 68 0.61 -37.24 10.46
C LEU A 68 1.62 -38.14 11.17
N LYS A 69 2.08 -37.76 12.37
CA LYS A 69 3.02 -38.54 13.17
C LYS A 69 2.32 -39.19 14.35
N GLN A 70 2.28 -40.52 14.34
CA GLN A 70 1.88 -41.32 15.47
C GLN A 70 3.11 -41.45 16.40
N GLU A 71 3.21 -40.55 17.38
CA GLU A 71 4.28 -40.54 18.40
C GLU A 71 3.77 -41.15 19.71
N ASP A 72 4.71 -41.54 20.59
CA ASP A 72 4.38 -42.02 21.93
C ASP A 72 3.54 -40.99 22.72
N PRO A 73 2.58 -41.43 23.56
CA PRO A 73 1.61 -40.54 24.21
C PRO A 73 2.24 -39.40 25.02
N GLU A 74 3.35 -39.66 25.72
CA GLU A 74 4.05 -38.67 26.55
C GLU A 74 4.75 -37.59 25.70
N VAL A 75 5.38 -38.00 24.59
CA VAL A 75 6.02 -37.08 23.64
C VAL A 75 4.96 -36.27 22.89
N GLN A 76 3.83 -36.90 22.57
CA GLN A 76 2.68 -36.25 21.95
C GLN A 76 2.05 -35.18 22.85
N GLU A 77 1.94 -35.42 24.16
CA GLU A 77 1.37 -34.46 25.11
C GLU A 77 2.26 -33.23 25.33
N GLN A 78 3.58 -33.44 25.51
CA GLN A 78 4.54 -32.34 25.66
C GLN A 78 4.65 -31.51 24.38
N ARG A 79 4.67 -32.17 23.21
CA ARG A 79 4.68 -31.49 21.91
C ARG A 79 3.39 -30.74 21.65
N SER A 80 2.24 -31.33 21.99
CA SER A 80 0.91 -30.71 21.88
C SER A 80 0.84 -29.41 22.68
N GLN A 81 1.36 -29.38 23.91
CA GLN A 81 1.44 -28.16 24.72
C GLN A 81 2.29 -27.06 24.06
N GLN A 82 3.49 -27.39 23.58
CA GLN A 82 4.35 -26.41 22.91
C GLN A 82 3.75 -25.90 21.60
N THR A 83 3.15 -26.80 20.80
CA THR A 83 2.47 -26.42 19.55
C THR A 83 1.23 -25.59 19.81
N GLY A 84 0.48 -25.87 20.88
CA GLY A 84 -0.70 -25.08 21.27
C GLY A 84 -0.30 -23.64 21.60
N PHE A 85 0.73 -23.46 22.42
CA PHE A 85 1.25 -22.14 22.76
C PHE A 85 1.72 -21.36 21.52
N ALA A 86 2.52 -22.00 20.65
CA ALA A 86 2.99 -21.37 19.42
C ALA A 86 1.83 -21.03 18.45
N LEU A 87 0.84 -21.92 18.32
CA LEU A 87 -0.37 -21.70 17.53
C LEU A 87 -1.17 -20.50 18.04
N PHE A 88 -1.29 -20.34 19.35
CA PHE A 88 -1.96 -19.19 19.94
C PHE A 88 -1.24 -17.89 19.59
N LEU A 89 0.08 -17.81 19.78
CA LEU A 89 0.83 -16.58 19.47
C LEU A 89 0.73 -16.20 17.99
N VAL A 90 0.91 -17.17 17.09
CA VAL A 90 0.84 -16.92 15.64
C VAL A 90 -0.57 -16.48 15.24
N THR A 91 -1.61 -17.19 15.68
CA THR A 91 -3.00 -16.84 15.32
C THR A 91 -3.46 -15.53 15.94
N ALA A 92 -2.99 -15.19 17.15
CA ALA A 92 -3.23 -13.90 17.80
C ALA A 92 -2.57 -12.75 17.01
N ALA A 93 -1.30 -12.89 16.64
CA ALA A 93 -0.60 -11.91 15.82
C ALA A 93 -1.29 -11.72 14.47
N MET A 94 -1.67 -12.82 13.79
CA MET A 94 -2.39 -12.76 12.51
C MET A 94 -3.72 -12.02 12.63
N ALA A 95 -4.54 -12.33 13.64
CA ALA A 95 -5.83 -11.69 13.83
C ALA A 95 -5.71 -10.20 14.17
N LEU A 96 -4.73 -9.82 15.00
CA LEU A 96 -4.49 -8.42 15.36
C LEU A 96 -3.95 -7.61 14.19
N PHE A 97 -2.99 -8.15 13.44
CA PHE A 97 -2.48 -7.53 12.23
C PHE A 97 -3.57 -7.39 11.16
N SER A 98 -4.39 -8.43 10.98
CA SER A 98 -5.54 -8.37 10.08
C SER A 98 -6.58 -7.34 10.54
N GLY A 99 -6.81 -7.21 11.85
CA GLY A 99 -7.69 -6.18 12.42
C GLY A 99 -7.19 -4.77 12.14
N TYR A 100 -5.87 -4.54 12.26
CA TYR A 100 -5.25 -3.26 11.89
C TYR A 100 -5.45 -2.94 10.40
N LEU A 101 -5.24 -3.90 9.50
CA LEU A 101 -5.48 -3.68 8.08
C LEU A 101 -6.96 -3.41 7.78
N MET A 102 -7.88 -4.12 8.44
CA MET A 102 -9.31 -3.86 8.30
C MET A 102 -9.70 -2.45 8.78
N TYR A 103 -9.05 -1.94 9.82
CA TYR A 103 -9.19 -0.54 10.24
C TYR A 103 -8.74 0.42 9.13
N VAL A 104 -7.53 0.23 8.58
CA VAL A 104 -6.99 1.05 7.46
C VAL A 104 -7.89 0.99 6.21
N LEU A 105 -8.44 -0.18 5.88
CA LEU A 105 -9.37 -0.33 4.75
C LEU A 105 -10.63 0.52 4.95
N ALA A 106 -11.11 0.64 6.19
CA ALA A 106 -12.31 1.40 6.52
C ALA A 106 -12.07 2.93 6.62
N THR A 107 -10.89 3.36 7.09
CA THR A 107 -10.58 4.78 7.30
C THR A 107 -9.88 5.42 6.11
N ASP A 108 -8.79 4.80 5.64
CA ASP A 108 -7.84 5.44 4.73
C ASP A 108 -8.13 5.10 3.26
N ILE A 109 -8.37 3.82 2.96
CA ILE A 109 -8.53 3.37 1.57
C ILE A 109 -9.97 3.54 1.08
N GLN A 110 -10.96 3.39 1.99
CA GLN A 110 -12.39 3.47 1.70
C GLN A 110 -12.83 2.57 0.54
N ALA A 111 -12.21 1.41 0.40
CA ALA A 111 -12.49 0.42 -0.64
C ALA A 111 -12.73 -0.96 -0.04
N VAL A 112 -13.60 -1.74 -0.68
CA VAL A 112 -13.94 -3.09 -0.25
C VAL A 112 -13.08 -4.10 -0.99
N CYS A 113 -12.38 -4.96 -0.24
CA CYS A 113 -11.67 -6.12 -0.78
C CYS A 113 -12.20 -7.40 -0.13
N TYR A 114 -12.92 -8.21 -0.92
CA TYR A 114 -13.51 -9.46 -0.43
C TYR A 114 -12.49 -10.47 0.06
N PHE A 115 -11.32 -10.56 -0.59
CA PHE A 115 -10.23 -11.45 -0.17
C PHE A 115 -9.63 -11.02 1.18
N CYS A 116 -9.41 -9.71 1.40
CA CYS A 116 -8.95 -9.21 2.70
C CYS A 116 -9.96 -9.51 3.81
N ILE A 117 -11.26 -9.36 3.54
CA ILE A 117 -12.32 -9.69 4.51
C ILE A 117 -12.35 -11.21 4.78
N ALA A 118 -12.21 -12.05 3.75
CA ALA A 118 -12.13 -13.49 3.91
C ALA A 118 -10.93 -13.90 4.78
N SER A 119 -9.74 -13.36 4.51
CA SER A 119 -8.54 -13.55 5.34
C SER A 119 -8.76 -13.09 6.80
N ALA A 120 -9.42 -11.95 7.01
CA ALA A 120 -9.77 -11.48 8.36
C ALA A 120 -10.69 -12.47 9.09
N ILE A 121 -11.72 -12.99 8.43
CA ILE A 121 -12.61 -14.00 9.00
C ILE A 121 -11.84 -15.30 9.32
N PHE A 122 -10.97 -15.75 8.42
CA PHE A 122 -10.17 -16.96 8.63
C PHE A 122 -9.20 -16.80 9.81
N SER A 123 -8.52 -15.66 9.94
CA SER A 123 -7.58 -15.41 11.05
C SER A 123 -8.29 -15.34 12.40
N VAL A 124 -9.43 -14.65 12.49
CA VAL A 124 -10.25 -14.59 13.71
C VAL A 124 -10.78 -15.98 14.06
N SER A 125 -11.26 -16.74 13.07
CA SER A 125 -11.75 -18.11 13.30
C SER A 125 -10.65 -19.03 13.84
N LEU A 126 -9.42 -18.91 13.33
CA LEU A 126 -8.27 -19.67 13.84
C LEU A 126 -7.91 -19.28 15.28
N LEU A 127 -7.94 -17.99 15.61
CA LEU A 127 -7.71 -17.52 16.98
C LEU A 127 -8.78 -18.05 17.95
N VAL A 128 -10.06 -17.99 17.57
CA VAL A 128 -11.17 -18.51 18.39
C VAL A 128 -10.99 -20.01 18.63
N LEU A 129 -10.68 -20.79 17.58
CA LEU A 129 -10.41 -22.23 17.74
C LEU A 129 -9.19 -22.47 18.64
N SER A 130 -8.14 -21.64 18.55
CA SER A 130 -6.95 -21.76 19.40
C SER A 130 -7.26 -21.49 20.87
N LEU A 131 -8.09 -20.48 21.15
CA LEU A 131 -8.56 -20.16 22.50
C LEU A 131 -9.44 -21.28 23.08
N VAL A 132 -10.37 -21.82 22.30
CA VAL A 132 -11.23 -22.93 22.72
C VAL A 132 -10.40 -24.18 23.04
N SER A 133 -9.40 -24.48 22.20
CA SER A 133 -8.50 -25.62 22.40
C SER A 133 -7.65 -25.52 23.66
N GLN A 134 -7.37 -24.30 24.15
CA GLN A 134 -6.51 -24.04 25.31
C GLN A 134 -7.26 -23.39 26.47
N ARG A 135 -8.59 -23.55 26.52
CA ARG A 135 -9.47 -22.90 27.51
C ARG A 135 -9.04 -23.12 28.96
N GLU A 136 -8.44 -24.28 29.27
CA GLU A 136 -8.02 -24.63 30.62
C GLU A 136 -6.76 -23.88 31.07
N LYS A 137 -6.02 -23.28 30.13
CA LYS A 137 -4.76 -22.54 30.35
C LYS A 137 -4.87 -21.07 29.98
N LEU A 138 -6.09 -20.52 29.91
CA LEU A 138 -6.36 -19.13 29.55
C LEU A 138 -5.52 -18.15 30.37
N THR A 139 -5.40 -18.36 31.68
CA THR A 139 -4.64 -17.48 32.58
C THR A 139 -3.15 -17.40 32.23
N GLU A 140 -2.55 -18.52 31.81
CA GLU A 140 -1.14 -18.59 31.39
C GLU A 140 -0.91 -17.89 30.04
N LEU A 141 -1.95 -17.78 29.21
CA LEU A 141 -1.89 -17.17 27.88
C LEU A 141 -2.03 -15.64 27.91
N ILE A 142 -2.51 -15.03 29.01
CA ILE A 142 -2.77 -13.58 29.10
C ILE A 142 -1.50 -12.77 28.86
N PHE A 143 -0.43 -13.06 29.62
CA PHE A 143 0.82 -12.30 29.55
C PHE A 143 1.50 -12.38 28.16
N PRO A 144 1.73 -13.57 27.58
CA PRO A 144 2.32 -13.66 26.25
C PRO A 144 1.37 -13.18 25.14
N GLY A 145 0.05 -13.29 25.34
CA GLY A 145 -0.95 -12.67 24.45
C GLY A 145 -0.84 -11.13 24.44
N ALA A 146 -0.69 -10.50 25.60
CA ALA A 146 -0.52 -9.05 25.71
C ALA A 146 0.77 -8.57 25.06
N ILE A 147 1.88 -9.29 25.26
CA ILE A 147 3.16 -9.00 24.58
C ILE A 147 3.00 -9.13 23.07
N THR A 148 2.38 -10.21 22.61
CA THR A 148 2.12 -10.43 21.17
C THR A 148 1.29 -9.31 20.59
N ALA A 149 0.26 -8.86 21.31
CA ALA A 149 -0.57 -7.75 20.87
C ALA A 149 0.21 -6.43 20.77
N MET A 150 0.99 -6.09 21.80
CA MET A 150 1.83 -4.91 21.80
C MET A 150 2.83 -4.94 20.65
N VAL A 151 3.59 -6.03 20.49
CA VAL A 151 4.60 -6.17 19.44
C VAL A 151 3.96 -6.11 18.05
N THR A 152 2.83 -6.80 17.85
CA THR A 152 2.16 -6.82 16.54
C THR A 152 1.61 -5.46 16.16
N LEU A 153 0.94 -4.76 17.10
CA LEU A 153 0.36 -3.45 16.83
C LEU A 153 1.43 -2.38 16.63
N VAL A 154 2.43 -2.33 17.52
CA VAL A 154 3.56 -1.39 17.37
C VAL A 154 4.34 -1.69 16.08
N GLY A 155 4.57 -2.97 15.77
CA GLY A 155 5.21 -3.39 14.52
C GLY A 155 4.41 -3.00 13.29
N ALA A 156 3.09 -3.22 13.28
CA ALA A 156 2.21 -2.82 12.20
C ALA A 156 2.26 -1.30 11.97
N ILE A 157 2.09 -0.52 13.03
CA ILE A 157 2.16 0.94 12.97
C ILE A 157 3.54 1.36 12.44
N ALA A 158 4.62 0.86 13.01
CA ALA A 158 5.98 1.20 12.61
C ALA A 158 6.24 0.91 11.12
N LEU A 159 5.81 -0.26 10.63
CA LEU A 159 5.97 -0.67 9.22
C LEU A 159 5.25 0.26 8.25
N PHE A 160 4.10 0.81 8.63
CA PHE A 160 3.27 1.62 7.76
C PHE A 160 3.37 3.13 8.03
N THR A 161 4.22 3.56 8.97
CA THR A 161 4.55 4.98 9.13
C THR A 161 5.28 5.53 7.89
N PRO A 162 5.11 6.80 7.54
CA PRO A 162 5.80 7.42 6.41
C PRO A 162 7.33 7.23 6.48
N SER A 163 7.94 7.35 7.66
CA SER A 163 9.39 7.20 7.84
C SER A 163 9.93 5.80 7.46
N ALA A 164 9.15 4.74 7.66
CA ALA A 164 9.53 3.39 7.23
C ALA A 164 9.47 3.23 5.70
N GLN A 165 8.55 3.93 5.02
CA GLN A 165 8.45 3.93 3.56
C GLN A 165 9.63 4.67 2.90
N GLY A 166 10.28 5.58 3.62
CA GLY A 166 11.53 6.23 3.22
C GLY A 166 12.77 5.33 3.24
N MET A 167 12.68 4.13 3.84
CA MET A 167 13.78 3.15 3.86
C MET A 167 13.84 2.32 2.56
N VAL A 168 12.90 2.50 1.63
CA VAL A 168 12.93 1.85 0.32
C VAL A 168 14.05 2.48 -0.52
N PRO A 169 15.06 1.71 -0.95
CA PRO A 169 16.14 2.23 -1.78
C PRO A 169 15.60 2.91 -3.04
N GLY A 170 16.00 4.16 -3.30
CA GLY A 170 15.54 4.93 -4.45
C GLY A 170 14.23 5.70 -4.25
N ALA A 171 13.59 5.63 -3.07
CA ALA A 171 12.44 6.47 -2.76
C ALA A 171 12.84 7.96 -2.72
N THR A 172 11.97 8.82 -3.24
CA THR A 172 12.12 10.28 -3.18
C THR A 172 11.09 10.86 -2.21
N ALA A 173 11.57 11.51 -1.17
CA ALA A 173 10.73 12.21 -0.19
C ALA A 173 10.18 13.52 -0.78
N ILE A 174 8.91 13.80 -0.50
CA ILE A 174 8.24 15.07 -0.76
C ILE A 174 7.87 15.66 0.59
N GLY A 175 8.32 16.88 0.86
CA GLY A 175 8.19 17.49 2.17
C GLY A 175 8.32 19.01 2.15
N ASP A 176 8.22 19.59 3.33
CA ASP A 176 8.31 21.04 3.55
C ASP A 176 9.77 21.49 3.78
N THR A 177 9.97 22.79 3.94
CA THR A 177 11.27 23.39 4.27
C THR A 177 11.72 23.14 5.71
N SER A 178 10.80 22.69 6.58
CA SER A 178 11.07 22.35 7.99
C SER A 178 11.66 20.95 8.15
N GLY A 179 11.74 20.17 7.06
CA GLY A 179 12.22 18.80 7.05
C GLY A 179 11.14 17.76 7.33
N ASN A 180 9.87 18.16 7.42
CA ASN A 180 8.75 17.23 7.54
C ASN A 180 8.52 16.55 6.19
N THR A 181 8.49 15.22 6.19
CA THR A 181 8.16 14.45 4.98
C THR A 181 6.68 14.10 4.99
N PHE A 182 5.98 14.47 3.92
CA PHE A 182 4.55 14.24 3.75
C PHE A 182 4.29 12.98 2.93
N PHE A 183 5.06 12.78 1.86
CA PHE A 183 4.89 11.62 0.99
C PHE A 183 6.23 11.05 0.51
N TYR A 184 6.19 9.80 0.07
CA TYR A 184 7.28 9.14 -0.63
C TYR A 184 6.84 8.68 -2.01
N VAL A 185 7.68 8.98 -3.01
CA VAL A 185 7.57 8.39 -4.34
C VAL A 185 8.60 7.28 -4.44
N ASN A 186 8.14 6.04 -4.37
CA ASN A 186 8.96 4.83 -4.40
C ASN A 186 8.68 3.94 -5.63
N THR A 187 7.81 4.37 -6.54
CA THR A 187 7.55 3.67 -7.79
C THR A 187 8.75 3.84 -8.73
N PRO A 188 9.20 2.77 -9.41
CA PRO A 188 10.29 2.86 -10.38
C PRO A 188 9.83 3.63 -11.62
N SER A 189 10.76 4.32 -12.26
CA SER A 189 10.56 4.93 -13.59
C SER A 189 11.08 3.97 -14.66
N SER A 190 10.27 3.60 -15.66
CA SER A 190 10.78 2.92 -16.85
C SER A 190 11.28 3.93 -17.88
N ASP A 191 11.81 3.43 -18.99
CA ASP A 191 12.22 4.24 -20.13
C ASP A 191 11.05 5.05 -20.73
N ALA A 192 9.82 4.52 -20.67
CA ALA A 192 8.64 5.21 -21.18
C ALA A 192 8.26 6.41 -20.31
N GLU A 193 8.20 6.25 -18.97
CA GLU A 193 7.95 7.38 -18.06
C GLU A 193 9.05 8.43 -18.14
N THR A 194 10.30 7.99 -18.26
CA THR A 194 11.46 8.89 -18.34
C THR A 194 11.39 9.73 -19.61
N GLN A 195 11.20 9.13 -20.78
CA GLN A 195 11.12 9.87 -22.04
C GLN A 195 9.90 10.81 -22.11
N LEU A 196 8.76 10.42 -21.53
CA LEU A 196 7.62 11.34 -21.44
C LEU A 196 7.94 12.54 -20.54
N ALA A 197 8.60 12.32 -19.39
CA ALA A 197 9.01 13.42 -18.51
C ALA A 197 10.02 14.37 -19.18
N GLU A 198 10.98 13.83 -19.95
CA GLU A 198 11.93 14.61 -20.75
C GLU A 198 11.20 15.46 -21.80
N HIS A 199 10.24 14.86 -22.50
CA HIS A 199 9.42 15.55 -23.51
C HIS A 199 8.61 16.68 -22.89
N LEU A 200 7.89 16.41 -21.80
CA LEU A 200 7.12 17.42 -21.07
C LEU A 200 8.01 18.58 -20.60
N LYS A 201 9.20 18.28 -20.09
CA LYS A 201 10.20 19.29 -19.74
C LYS A 201 10.64 20.11 -20.96
N ALA A 202 10.89 19.46 -22.10
CA ALA A 202 11.36 20.11 -23.32
C ALA A 202 10.34 21.09 -23.91
N ILE A 203 9.04 20.81 -23.79
CA ILE A 203 7.96 21.68 -24.24
C ILE A 203 7.51 22.72 -23.19
N ASP A 204 8.24 22.84 -22.09
CA ASP A 204 7.91 23.72 -20.95
C ASP A 204 6.56 23.44 -20.29
N ALA A 205 6.10 22.18 -20.33
CA ALA A 205 4.87 21.78 -19.64
C ALA A 205 5.07 21.86 -18.12
N LYS A 206 4.15 22.54 -17.43
CA LYS A 206 4.23 22.78 -15.99
C LYS A 206 3.18 21.97 -15.25
N MET A 207 3.56 21.43 -14.10
CA MET A 207 2.61 20.90 -13.13
C MET A 207 2.58 21.81 -11.91
N TYR A 208 1.44 22.43 -11.64
CA TYR A 208 1.17 23.21 -10.45
C TYR A 208 0.60 22.28 -9.37
N GLY A 209 1.17 22.31 -8.18
CA GLY A 209 0.68 21.49 -7.06
C GLY A 209 1.19 21.97 -5.71
N ALA A 210 0.89 21.21 -4.66
CA ALA A 210 1.41 21.47 -3.31
C ALA A 210 2.14 20.24 -2.75
N TYR A 211 3.15 20.43 -1.89
CA TYR A 211 3.89 19.31 -1.30
C TYR A 211 3.01 18.38 -0.44
N TRP A 212 1.93 18.92 0.15
CA TRP A 212 0.96 18.21 0.99
C TRP A 212 -0.26 17.69 0.21
N CYS A 213 -0.31 17.91 -1.10
CA CYS A 213 -1.43 17.49 -1.93
C CYS A 213 -1.31 15.98 -2.28
N PRO A 214 -2.24 15.12 -1.81
CA PRO A 214 -2.18 13.68 -2.07
C PRO A 214 -2.29 13.38 -3.58
N HIS A 215 -3.18 14.08 -4.29
CA HIS A 215 -3.32 13.91 -5.75
C HIS A 215 -2.07 14.32 -6.55
N CYS A 216 -1.28 15.23 -6.02
CA CYS A 216 -0.03 15.67 -6.61
C CYS A 216 1.06 14.61 -6.41
N CYS A 217 1.08 13.97 -5.23
CA CYS A 217 1.89 12.80 -4.99
C CYS A 217 1.49 11.65 -5.93
N GLU A 218 0.20 11.38 -6.11
CA GLU A 218 -0.29 10.32 -6.98
C GLU A 218 0.14 10.55 -8.43
N GLN A 219 0.06 11.78 -8.91
CA GLN A 219 0.57 12.16 -10.24
C GLN A 219 2.09 11.91 -10.35
N LYS A 220 2.88 12.29 -9.34
CA LYS A 220 4.33 12.04 -9.31
C LYS A 220 4.67 10.54 -9.28
N ARG A 221 3.86 9.72 -8.60
CA ARG A 221 4.02 8.25 -8.59
C ARG A 221 3.77 7.59 -9.94
N LEU A 222 2.96 8.17 -10.82
CA LEU A 222 2.84 7.68 -12.19
C LEU A 222 4.18 7.79 -12.94
N PHE A 223 4.91 8.88 -12.77
CA PHE A 223 6.25 9.02 -13.38
C PHE A 223 7.32 8.18 -12.65
N GLY A 224 7.17 8.00 -11.34
CA GLY A 224 8.14 7.29 -10.52
C GLY A 224 9.30 8.19 -10.07
N ALA A 225 10.11 7.65 -9.14
CA ALA A 225 11.04 8.42 -8.31
C ALA A 225 12.11 9.19 -9.10
N THR A 226 12.49 8.70 -10.29
CA THR A 226 13.53 9.32 -11.11
C THR A 226 12.93 10.29 -12.13
N ALA A 227 11.96 9.84 -12.94
CA ALA A 227 11.37 10.66 -14.00
C ALA A 227 10.61 11.88 -13.44
N MET A 228 9.99 11.77 -12.26
CA MET A 228 9.28 12.91 -11.64
C MET A 228 10.19 14.12 -11.39
N LYS A 229 11.51 13.91 -11.20
CA LYS A 229 12.48 14.97 -10.92
C LYS A 229 12.77 15.84 -12.14
N GLN A 230 12.40 15.37 -13.32
CA GLN A 230 12.61 16.09 -14.57
C GLN A 230 11.46 17.04 -14.89
N LEU A 231 10.27 16.77 -14.32
CA LEU A 231 9.08 17.59 -14.53
C LEU A 231 9.33 19.02 -14.06
N LYS A 232 8.83 19.99 -14.83
CA LYS A 232 8.79 21.38 -14.40
C LYS A 232 7.64 21.54 -13.40
N TYR A 233 7.96 21.38 -12.12
CA TYR A 233 6.99 21.48 -11.03
C TYR A 233 7.02 22.88 -10.41
N VAL A 234 5.83 23.46 -10.23
CA VAL A 234 5.63 24.73 -9.52
C VAL A 234 4.97 24.43 -8.18
N GLU A 235 5.72 24.63 -7.10
CA GLU A 235 5.24 24.46 -5.73
C GLU A 235 4.37 25.65 -5.34
N CYS A 236 3.07 25.46 -5.26
CA CYS A 236 2.08 26.47 -4.89
C CYS A 236 1.82 26.52 -3.38
N GLY A 237 2.39 25.60 -2.62
CA GLY A 237 2.15 25.46 -1.21
C GLY A 237 3.09 26.28 -0.32
N GLU A 238 2.53 27.12 0.54
CA GLU A 238 3.25 27.75 1.67
C GLU A 238 4.07 26.74 2.49
N GLY A 239 5.34 27.09 2.75
CA GLY A 239 6.30 26.21 3.43
C GLY A 239 6.92 25.13 2.54
N GLY A 240 6.56 25.09 1.25
CA GLY A 240 7.15 24.17 0.28
C GLY A 240 8.53 24.60 -0.18
N GLN A 241 9.33 23.64 -0.64
CA GLN A 241 10.65 23.94 -1.19
C GLN A 241 10.52 24.81 -2.45
N ASN A 242 11.16 25.99 -2.44
CA ASN A 242 11.09 26.98 -3.51
C ASN A 242 9.64 27.33 -3.92
N ALA A 243 8.74 27.48 -2.93
CA ALA A 243 7.34 27.79 -3.17
C ALA A 243 7.16 29.12 -3.91
N GLN A 244 6.31 29.09 -4.94
CA GLN A 244 5.92 30.20 -5.81
C GLN A 244 4.44 30.54 -5.57
N VAL A 245 4.09 30.79 -4.30
CA VAL A 245 2.71 30.97 -3.84
C VAL A 245 2.01 32.14 -4.56
N ASP A 246 2.70 33.28 -4.70
CA ASP A 246 2.14 34.45 -5.37
C ASP A 246 1.88 34.17 -6.86
N THR A 247 2.78 33.46 -7.54
CA THR A 247 2.57 33.02 -8.93
C THR A 247 1.31 32.17 -9.07
N CYS A 248 1.10 31.21 -8.17
CA CYS A 248 -0.08 30.37 -8.22
C CYS A 248 -1.37 31.13 -7.86
N ARG A 249 -1.29 32.12 -6.95
CA ARG A 249 -2.39 33.01 -6.60
C ARG A 249 -2.84 33.86 -7.79
N ASP A 250 -1.88 34.41 -8.53
CA ASP A 250 -2.14 35.24 -9.72
C ASP A 250 -2.69 34.41 -10.90
N LEU A 251 -2.30 33.14 -10.99
CA LEU A 251 -2.79 32.21 -12.02
C LEU A 251 -4.19 31.65 -11.72
N ALA A 252 -4.60 31.57 -10.46
CA ALA A 252 -5.89 31.02 -10.05
C ALA A 252 -7.09 31.57 -10.87
N PRO A 253 -7.29 32.90 -11.03
CA PRO A 253 -8.39 33.42 -11.83
C PRO A 253 -8.25 33.15 -13.34
N VAL A 254 -7.02 33.02 -13.84
CA VAL A 254 -6.76 32.67 -15.26
C VAL A 254 -7.16 31.23 -15.53
N ILE A 255 -6.80 30.32 -14.61
CA ILE A 255 -7.14 28.90 -14.71
C ILE A 255 -8.64 28.71 -14.58
N GLU A 256 -9.29 29.34 -13.59
CA GLU A 256 -10.75 29.23 -13.41
C GLU A 256 -11.53 29.71 -14.64
N LYS A 257 -11.07 30.79 -15.28
CA LYS A 257 -11.66 31.27 -16.54
C LYS A 257 -11.42 30.31 -17.70
N ALA A 258 -10.27 29.63 -17.75
CA ALA A 258 -9.89 28.75 -18.84
C ALA A 258 -10.55 27.36 -18.74
N THR A 259 -10.68 26.81 -17.53
CA THR A 259 -11.22 25.46 -17.29
C THR A 259 -12.68 25.45 -16.90
N GLY A 260 -13.20 26.57 -16.38
CA GLY A 260 -14.52 26.63 -15.73
C GLY A 260 -14.54 26.00 -14.33
N GLU A 261 -13.38 25.62 -13.79
CA GLU A 261 -13.23 24.98 -12.49
C GLU A 261 -12.37 25.84 -11.57
N LYS A 262 -12.70 25.87 -10.28
CA LYS A 262 -11.84 26.52 -9.29
C LYS A 262 -10.43 25.93 -9.32
N PHE A 263 -9.42 26.79 -9.19
CA PHE A 263 -8.04 26.35 -9.16
C PHE A 263 -7.81 25.33 -8.04
N GLY A 264 -7.27 24.18 -8.43
CA GLY A 264 -6.98 23.06 -7.55
C GLY A 264 -5.70 22.34 -7.97
N PHE A 265 -5.33 21.33 -7.20
CA PHE A 265 -4.06 20.63 -7.37
C PHE A 265 -4.26 19.12 -7.63
N PRO A 266 -3.46 18.50 -8.52
CA PRO A 266 -2.55 19.16 -9.45
C PRO A 266 -3.33 19.88 -10.58
N THR A 267 -2.71 20.86 -11.21
CA THR A 267 -3.15 21.42 -12.50
C THR A 267 -1.97 21.40 -13.46
N TRP A 268 -2.20 20.97 -14.70
CA TRP A 268 -1.21 20.95 -15.75
C TRP A 268 -1.38 22.14 -16.69
N GLU A 269 -0.28 22.74 -17.12
CA GLU A 269 -0.21 23.67 -18.25
C GLU A 269 0.62 23.01 -19.35
N ILE A 270 0.01 22.73 -20.49
CA ILE A 270 0.65 22.08 -21.63
C ILE A 270 0.25 22.86 -22.88
N ASN A 271 1.24 23.31 -23.66
CA ASN A 271 1.01 24.09 -24.89
C ASN A 271 0.09 25.32 -24.68
N GLY A 272 0.18 25.96 -23.51
CA GLY A 272 -0.64 27.13 -23.14
C GLY A 272 -2.10 26.82 -22.74
N GLN A 273 -2.49 25.55 -22.66
CA GLN A 273 -3.79 25.11 -22.15
C GLN A 273 -3.69 24.54 -20.75
N PHE A 274 -4.72 24.74 -19.93
CA PHE A 274 -4.79 24.25 -18.56
C PHE A 274 -5.68 23.01 -18.44
N TYR A 275 -5.22 22.01 -17.68
CA TYR A 275 -5.92 20.77 -17.41
C TYR A 275 -5.93 20.52 -15.90
N SER A 276 -7.12 20.59 -15.32
CA SER A 276 -7.34 20.42 -13.88
C SER A 276 -7.28 18.95 -13.48
N GLY A 277 -6.74 18.68 -12.29
CA GLY A 277 -6.68 17.35 -11.70
C GLY A 277 -5.59 16.45 -12.26
N ARG A 278 -5.59 15.21 -11.75
CA ARG A 278 -4.66 14.16 -12.16
C ARG A 278 -4.93 13.73 -13.61
N GLN A 279 -3.87 13.49 -14.35
CA GLN A 279 -3.89 13.08 -15.75
C GLN A 279 -3.20 11.72 -15.90
N PRO A 280 -3.82 10.72 -16.56
CA PRO A 280 -3.13 9.51 -16.98
C PRO A 280 -1.91 9.85 -17.84
N LEU A 281 -0.84 9.05 -17.79
CA LEU A 281 0.35 9.30 -18.62
C LEU A 281 0.06 9.24 -20.13
N THR A 282 -0.88 8.37 -20.53
CA THR A 282 -1.37 8.30 -21.91
C THR A 282 -2.08 9.58 -22.34
N GLU A 283 -2.79 10.23 -21.42
CA GLU A 283 -3.44 11.51 -21.68
C GLU A 283 -2.42 12.65 -21.74
N LEU A 284 -1.46 12.69 -20.81
CA LEU A 284 -0.35 13.65 -20.89
C LEU A 284 0.44 13.50 -22.19
N ALA A 285 0.69 12.28 -22.64
CA ALA A 285 1.30 12.00 -23.94
C ALA A 285 0.46 12.56 -25.10
N ARG A 286 -0.87 12.38 -25.07
CA ARG A 286 -1.79 12.92 -26.07
C ARG A 286 -1.81 14.45 -26.08
N LEU A 287 -1.93 15.08 -24.91
CA LEU A 287 -2.02 16.54 -24.75
C LEU A 287 -0.71 17.26 -25.14
N SER A 288 0.43 16.57 -24.98
CA SER A 288 1.76 17.09 -25.31
C SER A 288 2.23 16.71 -26.72
N ASP A 289 1.40 16.06 -27.54
CA ASP A 289 1.76 15.52 -28.86
C ASP A 289 2.97 14.56 -28.85
N TYR A 290 3.20 13.88 -27.73
CA TYR A 290 4.31 12.94 -27.56
C TYR A 290 4.16 11.71 -28.47
N LYS A 291 5.25 11.33 -29.14
CA LYS A 291 5.31 10.20 -30.11
C LYS A 291 6.22 9.05 -29.67
N GLY A 292 6.84 9.14 -28.50
CA GLY A 292 7.72 8.10 -27.98
C GLY A 292 6.95 6.91 -27.37
N PRO A 293 7.66 5.99 -26.69
CA PRO A 293 7.06 4.81 -26.08
C PRO A 293 6.01 5.17 -25.02
N GLN A 294 4.84 4.50 -25.09
CA GLN A 294 3.73 4.70 -24.14
C GLN A 294 3.37 3.44 -23.35
N ASN A 295 4.27 2.45 -23.32
CA ASN A 295 4.16 1.25 -22.50
C ASN A 295 4.49 1.56 -21.03
N PHE A 296 3.75 2.50 -20.44
CA PHE A 296 3.89 2.91 -19.05
C PHE A 296 3.57 1.75 -18.10
N GLN A 297 4.40 1.57 -17.09
CA GLN A 297 4.28 0.47 -16.12
C GLN A 297 3.51 0.89 -14.87
N ASN A 298 3.53 2.19 -14.53
CA ASN A 298 2.89 2.68 -13.31
C ASN A 298 1.42 3.03 -13.55
N THR A 299 0.56 2.53 -12.69
CA THR A 299 -0.87 2.86 -12.65
C THR A 299 -1.20 3.76 -11.47
N PHE A 300 -2.38 4.38 -11.48
CA PHE A 300 -2.83 5.17 -10.33
C PHE A 300 -2.84 4.32 -9.06
N GLY A 301 -2.18 4.84 -8.02
CA GLY A 301 -2.20 4.29 -6.68
C GLY A 301 -2.31 5.43 -5.69
N ILE A 302 -3.13 5.25 -4.66
CA ILE A 302 -3.42 6.29 -3.66
C ILE A 302 -2.13 6.64 -2.92
N CYS A 303 -1.84 7.94 -2.78
CA CYS A 303 -0.83 8.38 -1.83
C CYS A 303 -1.48 8.48 -0.45
N PRO A 304 -1.04 7.67 0.54
CA PRO A 304 -1.60 7.76 1.87
C PRO A 304 -1.36 9.17 2.39
N SER A 305 -2.43 9.82 2.85
CA SER A 305 -2.32 11.10 3.53
C SER A 305 -1.37 10.94 4.74
N PRO A 306 -0.51 11.92 5.02
CA PRO A 306 0.35 11.90 6.20
C PRO A 306 -0.46 11.92 7.50
#